data_AF-A0A1Z4QVN1-F1
#
_entry.id   AF-A0A1Z4QVN1-F1
#
_cell.length_a   1.000
_cell.length_b   1.000
_cell.length_c   1.000
_cell.angle_alpha   90.00
_cell.angle_beta   90.00
_cell.angle_gamma   90.00
#
_symmetry.space_group_name_H-M   'P 1'
#
loop_
_entity.id
_entity.type
_entity.pdbx_description
1 polymer ?
#
loop_
_entity_poly.entity_id
_entity_poly.type
_entity_poly.pdbx_seq_one_letter_code
_entity_poly.pdbx_strand_id
1 'polypeptide(L)'
;MTGVDLSASNIAFCQKQHIVPQLNFCIGDAECLQFADYSFDAVVNVESSHCYASIENFFAEVFRVLRPNGHFLFTDFRPKADINKIQKLLENSGFKILKSEKITGNVMKAMDIENERKLTIINENVPKYL
;
A
#
# COMPACT_ATOMS: atom_id res chain seq x y z
N MET A 1 -10.71 9.37 6.19
CA MET A 1 -9.82 8.33 5.63
C MET A 1 -9.87 7.11 6.54
N THR A 2 -9.84 5.91 5.97
CA THR A 2 -9.79 4.66 6.74
C THR A 2 -8.58 3.85 6.30
N GLY A 3 -7.70 3.51 7.25
CA GLY A 3 -6.59 2.58 7.05
C GLY A 3 -7.00 1.14 7.35
N VAL A 4 -6.48 0.20 6.57
CA VAL A 4 -6.72 -1.23 6.72
C VAL A 4 -5.38 -1.95 6.77
N ASP A 5 -5.24 -2.89 7.70
CA ASP A 5 -4.08 -3.78 7.81
C ASP A 5 -4.58 -5.13 8.35
N LEU A 6 -3.97 -6.23 7.89
CA LEU A 6 -4.29 -7.57 8.38
C LEU A 6 -3.82 -7.77 9.83
N SER A 7 -2.78 -7.04 10.24
CA SER A 7 -2.15 -7.11 11.55
C SER A 7 -2.90 -6.31 12.61
N ALA A 8 -3.47 -7.01 13.59
CA ALA A 8 -4.11 -6.40 14.75
C ALA A 8 -3.17 -5.49 15.55
N SER A 9 -1.88 -5.84 15.64
CA SER A 9 -0.90 -5.01 16.37
C SER A 9 -0.60 -3.70 15.65
N ASN A 10 -0.56 -3.71 14.31
CA ASN A 10 -0.36 -2.49 13.53
C ASN A 10 -1.55 -1.54 13.69
N ILE A 11 -2.78 -2.08 13.62
CA ILE A 11 -4.00 -1.30 13.85
C ILE A 11 -4.02 -0.71 15.25
N ALA A 12 -3.73 -1.50 16.29
CA ALA A 12 -3.69 -1.01 17.66
C ALA A 12 -2.63 0.10 17.85
N PHE A 13 -1.46 -0.04 17.22
CA PHE A 13 -0.44 1.00 17.22
C PHE A 13 -0.94 2.30 16.55
N CYS A 14 -1.50 2.21 15.35
CA CYS A 14 -1.99 3.37 14.60
C CYS A 14 -3.12 4.10 15.33
N GLN A 15 -4.08 3.38 15.90
CA GLN A 15 -5.17 3.96 16.69
C GLN A 15 -4.64 4.71 17.93
N LYS A 16 -3.55 4.24 18.55
CA LYS A 16 -2.93 4.90 19.69
C LYS A 16 -2.13 6.14 19.29
N GLN A 17 -1.38 6.08 18.18
CA GLN A 17 -0.47 7.16 17.77
C GLN A 17 -1.17 8.28 16.98
N HIS A 18 -2.27 7.98 16.29
CA HIS A 18 -2.90 8.90 15.34
C HIS A 18 -4.34 9.22 15.75
N ILE A 19 -4.48 10.20 16.65
CA ILE A 19 -5.78 10.72 17.09
C ILE A 19 -6.11 11.94 16.23
N VAL A 20 -6.62 11.69 15.02
CA VAL A 20 -6.96 12.72 14.05
C VAL A 20 -8.44 12.60 13.68
N PRO A 21 -9.22 13.69 13.70
CA PRO A 21 -10.62 13.65 13.29
C PRO A 21 -10.79 13.03 11.89
N GLN A 22 -11.77 12.14 11.74
CA GLN A 22 -12.10 11.45 10.48
C GLN A 22 -11.00 10.50 9.94
N LEU A 23 -9.98 10.18 10.74
CA LEU A 23 -9.03 9.12 10.47
C LEU A 23 -9.40 7.90 11.32
N ASN A 24 -9.69 6.78 10.65
CA ASN A 24 -10.00 5.51 11.29
C ASN A 24 -9.02 4.44 10.85
N PHE A 25 -8.86 3.40 11.67
CA PHE A 25 -8.08 2.22 11.34
C PHE A 25 -8.87 0.97 11.73
N CYS A 26 -8.88 -0.03 10.86
CA CYS A 26 -9.57 -1.29 11.12
C CYS A 26 -8.76 -2.49 10.61
N ILE A 27 -8.94 -3.64 11.26
CA ILE A 27 -8.35 -4.90 10.83
C ILE A 27 -9.13 -5.39 9.62
N GLY A 28 -8.44 -5.81 8.56
CA GLY A 28 -9.10 -6.35 7.37
C GLY A 28 -8.13 -6.95 6.37
N ASP A 29 -8.65 -7.88 5.57
CA ASP A 29 -7.98 -8.42 4.39
C ASP A 29 -8.31 -7.54 3.18
N ALA A 30 -7.27 -7.10 2.46
CA ALA A 30 -7.44 -6.30 1.26
C ALA A 30 -8.12 -7.08 0.11
N GLU A 31 -8.08 -8.41 0.16
CA GLU A 31 -8.77 -9.31 -0.78
C GLU A 31 -10.24 -9.57 -0.41
N CYS A 32 -10.70 -9.09 0.75
CA CYS A 32 -12.09 -9.22 1.20
C CYS A 32 -12.49 -8.07 2.14
N LEU A 33 -12.66 -6.88 1.58
CA LEU A 33 -12.91 -5.66 2.33
C LEU A 33 -14.34 -5.62 2.87
N GLN A 34 -14.48 -5.44 4.19
CA GLN A 34 -15.77 -5.34 4.87
C GLN A 34 -16.40 -3.93 4.72
N PHE A 35 -16.39 -3.39 3.51
CA PHE A 35 -17.02 -2.13 3.14
C PHE A 35 -18.10 -2.35 2.10
N ALA A 36 -19.09 -1.47 2.09
CA ALA A 36 -20.11 -1.46 1.05
C ALA A 36 -19.51 -1.08 -0.31
N ASP A 37 -20.18 -1.50 -1.38
CA ASP A 37 -19.86 -1.07 -2.75
C ASP A 37 -19.94 0.45 -2.86
N TYR A 38 -19.12 1.04 -3.73
CA TYR A 38 -19.14 2.47 -4.02
C TYR A 38 -19.02 3.39 -2.78
N SER A 39 -18.22 2.99 -1.80
CA SER A 39 -18.06 3.68 -0.52
C SER A 39 -16.91 4.69 -0.50
N PHE A 40 -15.92 4.57 -1.39
CA PHE A 40 -14.73 5.44 -1.41
C PHE A 40 -14.56 6.18 -2.72
N ASP A 41 -14.10 7.43 -2.64
CA ASP A 41 -13.71 8.23 -3.80
C ASP A 41 -12.28 7.89 -4.29
N ALA A 42 -11.42 7.41 -3.39
CA ALA A 42 -10.07 6.99 -3.74
C ALA A 42 -9.56 5.86 -2.82
N VAL A 43 -8.72 4.99 -3.37
CA VAL A 43 -7.98 3.95 -2.65
C VAL A 43 -6.49 4.13 -2.92
N VAL A 44 -5.68 4.03 -1.87
CA VAL A 44 -4.22 4.12 -1.96
C VAL A 44 -3.62 2.82 -1.43
N ASN A 45 -2.75 2.21 -2.21
CA ASN A 45 -1.97 1.04 -1.80
C ASN A 45 -0.50 1.25 -2.16
N VAL A 46 0.35 1.24 -1.14
CA VAL A 46 1.79 1.51 -1.26
C VAL A 46 2.53 0.30 -0.72
N GLU A 47 3.34 -0.34 -1.59
CA GLU A 47 4.31 -1.39 -1.23
C GLU A 47 3.72 -2.51 -0.35
N SER A 48 2.47 -2.92 -0.63
CA SER A 48 1.76 -3.91 0.20
C SER A 48 1.28 -5.10 -0.62
N SER A 49 0.78 -4.88 -1.83
CA SER A 49 0.12 -5.94 -2.61
C SER A 49 1.01 -7.08 -3.12
N HIS A 50 2.35 -6.96 -3.05
CA HIS A 50 3.23 -8.11 -3.33
C HIS A 50 3.10 -9.23 -2.30
N CYS A 51 2.54 -8.93 -1.12
CA CYS A 51 2.31 -9.88 -0.05
C CYS A 51 0.93 -10.55 -0.11
N TYR A 52 0.05 -10.12 -1.01
CA TYR A 52 -1.33 -10.64 -1.08
C TYR A 52 -1.33 -11.99 -1.81
N ALA A 53 -2.22 -12.89 -1.38
CA ALA A 53 -2.34 -14.23 -1.94
C ALA A 53 -2.90 -14.18 -3.37
N SER A 54 -3.91 -13.33 -3.62
CA SER A 54 -4.43 -13.04 -4.95
C SER A 54 -4.52 -11.54 -5.21
N ILE A 55 -3.68 -11.10 -6.15
CA ILE A 55 -3.73 -9.72 -6.64
C ILE A 55 -5.02 -9.45 -7.44
N GLU A 56 -5.57 -10.49 -8.09
CA GLU A 56 -6.84 -10.42 -8.81
C GLU A 56 -8.02 -10.15 -7.87
N ASN A 57 -8.12 -10.87 -6.74
CA ASN A 57 -9.15 -10.62 -5.73
C ASN A 57 -9.02 -9.21 -5.15
N PHE A 58 -7.79 -8.80 -4.82
CA PHE A 58 -7.52 -7.45 -4.35
C PHE A 58 -8.00 -6.38 -5.35
N PHE A 59 -7.65 -6.49 -6.63
CA PHE A 59 -8.09 -5.51 -7.63
C PHE A 59 -9.61 -5.50 -7.81
N ALA A 60 -10.28 -6.66 -7.77
CA ALA A 60 -11.73 -6.73 -7.81
C ALA A 60 -12.38 -6.04 -6.60
N GLU A 61 -11.85 -6.26 -5.39
CA GLU A 61 -12.34 -5.61 -4.18
C GLU A 61 -12.13 -4.10 -4.20
N VAL A 62 -10.96 -3.63 -4.66
CA VAL A 62 -10.71 -2.19 -4.82
C VAL A 62 -11.68 -1.58 -5.83
N PHE A 63 -11.95 -2.25 -6.95
CA PHE A 63 -12.92 -1.78 -7.94
C PHE A 63 -14.33 -1.71 -7.35
N ARG A 64 -14.74 -2.72 -6.57
CA ARG A 64 -16.06 -2.79 -5.93
C ARG A 64 -16.29 -1.64 -4.94
N VAL A 65 -15.30 -1.35 -4.08
CA VAL A 65 -15.47 -0.32 -3.04
C VAL A 65 -15.33 1.11 -3.59
N LEU A 66 -14.72 1.30 -4.76
CA LEU A 66 -14.60 2.59 -5.40
C LEU A 66 -15.92 3.03 -6.04
N ARG A 67 -16.29 4.29 -5.81
CA ARG A 67 -17.39 4.96 -6.54
C ARG A 67 -17.11 5.02 -8.04
N PRO A 68 -18.15 5.17 -8.88
CA PRO A 68 -17.93 5.51 -10.29
C PRO A 68 -17.03 6.75 -10.42
N ASN A 69 -16.00 6.67 -11.27
CA ASN A 69 -14.94 7.69 -11.41
C ASN A 69 -14.02 7.86 -10.19
N GLY A 70 -14.06 6.94 -9.23
CA GLY A 70 -13.11 6.87 -8.13
C GLY A 70 -11.71 6.52 -8.62
N HIS A 71 -10.69 6.85 -7.82
CA HIS A 71 -9.29 6.72 -8.21
C HIS A 71 -8.56 5.66 -7.40
N PHE A 72 -7.87 4.75 -8.09
CA PHE A 72 -6.94 3.82 -7.47
C PHE A 72 -5.50 4.28 -7.69
N LEU A 73 -4.79 4.55 -6.59
CA LEU A 73 -3.37 4.90 -6.59
C LEU A 73 -2.58 3.72 -6.03
N PHE A 74 -1.77 3.12 -6.89
CA PHE A 74 -1.09 1.87 -6.63
C PHE A 74 0.40 2.00 -6.96
N THR A 75 1.26 1.62 -6.03
CA THR A 75 2.71 1.50 -6.26
C THR A 75 3.27 0.30 -5.52
N ASP A 76 4.19 -0.43 -6.14
CA ASP A 76 4.77 -1.61 -5.53
C ASP A 76 6.07 -2.04 -6.22
N PHE A 77 6.83 -2.91 -5.55
CA PHE A 77 7.97 -3.61 -6.13
C PHE A 77 7.49 -4.83 -6.91
N ARG A 78 7.93 -4.92 -8.17
CA ARG A 78 7.55 -6.02 -9.07
C ARG A 78 8.69 -6.46 -9.96
N PRO A 79 8.82 -7.77 -10.22
CA PRO A 79 9.69 -8.26 -11.29
C PRO A 79 9.30 -7.63 -12.62
N LYS A 80 10.28 -7.24 -13.42
CA LYS A 80 10.05 -6.63 -14.74
C LYS A 80 9.16 -7.51 -15.65
N ALA A 81 9.30 -8.83 -15.52
CA ALA A 81 8.52 -9.80 -16.31
C ALA A 81 7.01 -9.75 -16.00
N ASP A 82 6.63 -9.34 -14.79
CA ASP A 82 5.24 -9.38 -14.32
C ASP A 82 4.46 -8.09 -14.59
N ILE A 83 5.15 -6.99 -14.97
CA ILE A 83 4.52 -5.68 -15.15
C ILE A 83 3.36 -5.74 -16.16
N ASN A 84 3.58 -6.38 -17.31
CA ASN A 84 2.54 -6.53 -18.33
C ASN A 84 1.37 -7.38 -17.85
N LYS A 85 1.63 -8.41 -17.02
CA LYS A 85 0.59 -9.24 -16.42
C LYS A 85 -0.26 -8.39 -15.48
N ILE A 86 0.36 -7.60 -14.62
CA ILE A 86 -0.34 -6.76 -13.63
C ILE A 86 -1.19 -5.69 -14.30
N GLN A 87 -0.67 -5.03 -15.34
CA GLN A 87 -1.44 -4.05 -16.11
C GLN A 87 -2.69 -4.69 -16.71
N LYS A 88 -2.58 -5.88 -17.31
CA LYS A 88 -3.74 -6.63 -17.81
C LYS A 88 -4.73 -7.00 -16.71
N LEU A 89 -4.26 -7.39 -15.54
CA LEU A 89 -5.13 -7.72 -14.41
C LEU A 89 -5.91 -6.50 -13.91
N LEU A 90 -5.27 -5.33 -13.86
CA LEU A 90 -5.95 -4.05 -13.55
C LEU A 90 -7.05 -3.75 -14.59
N GLU A 91 -6.70 -3.82 -15.88
CA GLU A 91 -7.65 -3.57 -16.97
C GLU A 91 -8.82 -4.56 -16.96
N ASN A 92 -8.55 -5.85 -16.74
CA ASN A 92 -9.57 -6.90 -16.63
C ASN A 92 -10.48 -6.71 -15.41
N SER A 93 -10.00 -6.03 -14.37
CA SER A 93 -10.80 -5.70 -13.17
C SER A 93 -11.69 -4.46 -13.40
N GLY A 94 -11.62 -3.83 -14.58
CA GLY A 94 -12.44 -2.67 -14.95
C GLY A 94 -11.71 -1.33 -14.87
N PHE A 95 -10.43 -1.31 -14.49
CA PHE A 95 -9.68 -0.05 -14.41
C PHE A 95 -9.20 0.44 -15.78
N LYS A 96 -9.17 1.76 -15.93
CA LYS A 96 -8.44 2.44 -17.00
C LYS A 96 -7.16 3.04 -16.42
N ILE A 97 -6.01 2.65 -16.94
CA ILE A 97 -4.71 3.21 -16.51
C ILE A 97 -4.59 4.63 -17.06
N LEU A 98 -4.61 5.63 -16.17
CA LEU A 98 -4.46 7.04 -16.54
C LEU A 98 -3.00 7.49 -16.60
N LYS A 99 -2.18 6.99 -15.67
CA LYS A 99 -0.74 7.26 -15.61
C LYS A 99 -0.03 6.03 -15.03
N SER A 100 1.13 5.70 -15.59
CA SER A 100 2.04 4.69 -15.07
C SER A 100 3.47 5.22 -15.19
N GLU A 101 4.27 5.06 -14.14
CA GLU A 101 5.64 5.56 -14.09
C GLU A 101 6.53 4.58 -13.35
N LYS A 102 7.75 4.37 -13.85
CA LYS A 102 8.75 3.56 -13.16
C LYS A 102 9.57 4.47 -12.24
N ILE A 103 9.36 4.34 -10.93
CA ILE A 103 10.04 5.16 -9.92
C ILE A 103 11.27 4.48 -9.27
N THR A 104 11.75 3.35 -9.79
CA THR A 104 12.84 2.56 -9.18
C THR A 104 14.08 3.40 -8.83
N GLY A 105 14.49 4.31 -9.71
CA GLY A 105 15.66 5.16 -9.45
C GLY A 105 15.44 6.13 -8.28
N ASN A 106 14.21 6.62 -8.10
CA ASN A 106 13.84 7.50 -6.99
C ASN A 106 13.81 6.70 -5.68
N VAL A 107 13.30 5.47 -5.71
CA VAL A 107 13.27 4.57 -4.54
C VAL A 107 14.70 4.24 -4.09
N MET A 108 15.60 3.87 -5.03
CA MET A 108 17.01 3.61 -4.70
C MET A 108 17.67 4.82 -4.04
N LYS A 109 17.52 6.02 -4.62
CA LYS A 109 18.06 7.26 -4.03
C LYS A 109 17.50 7.52 -2.63
N ALA A 110 16.21 7.30 -2.41
CA ALA A 110 15.59 7.48 -1.10
C ALA A 110 16.14 6.48 -0.06
N MET A 111 16.36 5.22 -0.48
CA MET A 111 16.98 4.21 0.37
C MET A 111 18.43 4.56 0.74
N ASP A 112 19.21 5.09 -0.21
CA ASP A 112 20.59 5.53 0.05
C ASP A 112 20.63 6.65 1.10
N ILE A 113 19.76 7.66 0.97
CA ILE A 113 19.63 8.77 1.93
C ILE A 113 19.22 8.25 3.33
N GLU A 114 18.23 7.35 3.39
CA GLU A 114 17.75 6.80 4.66
C GLU A 114 18.78 5.88 5.32
N ASN A 115 19.60 5.18 4.53
CA ASN A 115 20.67 4.32 5.04
C ASN A 115 21.71 5.12 5.83
N GLU A 116 22.11 6.30 5.36
CA GLU A 116 23.03 7.19 6.08
C GLU A 116 22.47 7.60 7.46
N ARG A 117 21.18 7.93 7.50
CA ARG A 117 20.47 8.26 8.75
C ARG A 117 20.42 7.07 9.71
N LYS A 118 20.09 5.88 9.20
CA LYS A 118 20.02 4.65 10.01
C LYS A 118 21.37 4.27 10.60
N LEU A 119 22.45 4.35 9.80
CA LEU A 119 23.81 4.06 10.28
C LEU A 119 24.24 5.01 11.40
N THR A 120 23.88 6.29 11.30
CA THR A 120 24.12 7.28 12.36
C THR A 120 23.45 6.85 13.67
N ILE A 121 22.16 6.54 13.64
CA ILE A 121 21.40 6.11 14.82
C ILE A 121 21.96 4.81 15.41
N ILE A 122 22.30 3.83 14.56
CA ILE A 122 22.88 2.57 15.01
C ILE A 122 24.21 2.81 15.74
N ASN A 123 25.10 3.62 15.17
CA ASN A 123 26.39 3.93 15.79
C ASN A 123 26.27 4.70 17.11
N GLU A 124 25.21 5.49 17.27
CA GLU A 124 24.93 6.26 18.49
C GLU A 124 24.27 5.41 19.59
N ASN A 125 23.43 4.44 19.22
CA ASN A 125 22.54 3.76 20.17
C ASN A 125 22.90 2.29 20.40
N VAL A 126 23.73 1.66 19.56
CA VAL A 126 24.18 0.28 19.78
C VAL A 126 25.40 0.28 20.71
N PRO A 127 25.38 -0.49 21.82
CA PRO A 127 26.54 -0.63 22.69
C PRO A 127 27.75 -1.15 21.91
N LYS A 128 28.88 -0.44 22.01
CA LYS A 128 30.14 -0.78 21.31
C LYS A 128 30.88 -1.98 21.90
N TYR A 129 30.26 -2.72 22.82
CA TYR A 129 30.86 -3.86 23.52
C TYR A 129 30.13 -5.15 23.12
N LEU A 130 30.79 -5.92 22.26
CA LEU A 130 30.82 -7.39 22.29
C LEU A 130 32.29 -7.79 22.44
#